data_AF-A0A1I2UXT8-F1
#
_entry.id   AF-A0A1I2UXT8-F1
#
_cell.length_a   1.000
_cell.length_b   1.000
_cell.length_c   1.000
_cell.angle_alpha   90.00
_cell.angle_beta   90.00
_cell.angle_gamma   90.00
#
_symmetry.space_group_name_H-M   'P 1'
#
loop_
_entity.id
_entity.type
_entity.pdbx_description
1 polymer ?
#
loop_
_entity_poly.entity_id
_entity_poly.type
_entity_poly.pdbx_seq_one_letter_code
_entity_poly.pdbx_strand_id
1 'polypeptide(L)'
;MAMPAVLSGVFVILAQAPATKIVGIGASTCARFIHDIGEAPERERDYLAWAQGFMSGALIRAPEGIDEGLDLAPASMPLSAQANFLRAFCRKSPSLDYMDAVHALYRHLRTQQTL
;
A
#
# COMPACT_ATOMS: atom_id res chain seq x y z
N MET A 1 -29.96 54.56 21.86
CA MET A 1 -29.54 53.96 20.58
C MET A 1 -28.56 52.84 20.88
N ALA A 2 -28.93 51.59 20.61
CA ALA A 2 -28.06 50.43 20.80
C ALA A 2 -27.56 49.96 19.42
N MET A 3 -26.24 49.86 19.23
CA MET A 3 -25.64 49.34 18.01
C MET A 3 -25.66 47.80 18.05
N PRO A 4 -26.05 47.09 16.98
CA PRO A 4 -26.01 45.64 16.97
C PRO A 4 -24.57 45.18 16.69
N ALA A 5 -24.06 44.27 17.52
CA ALA A 5 -22.79 43.58 17.26
C ALA A 5 -23.03 42.50 16.19
N VAL A 6 -22.29 42.58 15.09
CA VAL A 6 -22.35 41.59 14.00
C VAL A 6 -21.30 40.52 14.28
N LEU A 7 -21.73 39.33 14.71
CA LEU A 7 -20.84 38.15 14.77
C LEU A 7 -20.59 37.63 13.35
N SER A 8 -19.41 37.92 12.79
CA SER A 8 -18.92 37.26 11.59
C SER A 8 -18.38 35.87 11.94
N GLY A 9 -19.17 34.82 11.70
CA GLY A 9 -18.71 33.44 11.76
C GLY A 9 -17.91 33.08 10.50
N VAL A 10 -16.64 32.72 10.66
CA VAL A 10 -15.81 32.18 9.57
C VAL A 10 -16.21 30.72 9.34
N PHE A 11 -16.85 30.43 8.21
CA PHE A 11 -17.05 29.06 7.75
C PHE A 11 -15.75 28.52 7.16
N VAL A 12 -15.13 27.56 7.86
CA VAL A 12 -13.98 26.82 7.33
C VAL A 12 -14.52 25.72 6.41
N ILE A 13 -14.37 25.90 5.10
CA ILE A 13 -14.66 24.85 4.12
C ILE A 13 -13.47 23.90 4.10
N LEU A 14 -13.65 22.67 4.58
CA LEU A 14 -12.65 21.62 4.44
C LEU A 14 -12.69 21.09 3.00
N ALA A 15 -11.72 21.49 2.17
CA ALA A 15 -11.58 20.95 0.82
C ALA A 15 -11.22 19.46 0.88
N GLN A 16 -12.13 18.60 0.43
CA GLN A 16 -11.89 17.17 0.30
C GLN A 16 -11.17 16.95 -1.03
N ALA A 17 -9.89 16.57 -1.00
CA ALA A 17 -9.19 16.24 -2.24
C ALA A 17 -9.84 15.01 -2.89
N PRO A 18 -10.09 15.01 -4.21
CA PRO A 18 -10.64 13.85 -4.88
C PRO A 18 -9.69 12.66 -4.74
N ALA A 19 -10.23 11.50 -4.38
CA ALA A 19 -9.43 10.28 -4.29
C ALA A 19 -8.76 10.01 -5.65
N THR A 20 -7.44 9.82 -5.64
CA THR A 20 -6.70 9.49 -6.86
C THR A 20 -7.10 8.08 -7.31
N LYS A 21 -7.55 7.94 -8.56
CA LYS A 21 -7.87 6.63 -9.14
C LYS A 21 -6.57 5.87 -9.39
N ILE A 22 -6.31 4.86 -8.57
CA ILE A 22 -5.20 3.92 -8.79
C ILE A 22 -5.60 2.90 -9.85
N VAL A 23 -4.69 2.60 -10.77
CA VAL A 23 -4.92 1.68 -11.89
C VAL A 23 -3.79 0.65 -11.98
N GLY A 24 -4.03 -0.42 -12.74
CA GLY A 24 -3.08 -1.52 -12.92
C GLY A 24 -3.33 -2.68 -11.97
N ILE A 25 -2.49 -3.72 -12.07
CA ILE A 25 -2.75 -5.01 -11.43
C ILE A 25 -2.83 -4.92 -9.90
N GLY A 26 -2.10 -3.99 -9.28
CA GLY A 26 -2.12 -3.79 -7.84
C GLY A 26 -3.36 -3.07 -7.28
N ALA A 27 -4.17 -2.44 -8.13
CA ALA A 27 -5.49 -1.93 -7.77
C ALA A 27 -6.58 -3.02 -7.86
N SER A 28 -6.22 -4.26 -8.18
CA SER A 28 -7.15 -5.38 -8.13
C SER A 28 -7.44 -5.75 -6.68
N THR A 29 -8.65 -6.25 -6.41
CA THR A 29 -8.96 -6.82 -5.10
C THR A 29 -8.10 -8.04 -4.80
N CYS A 30 -7.89 -8.32 -3.52
CA CYS A 30 -7.24 -9.52 -3.04
C CYS A 30 -7.96 -10.80 -3.50
N ALA A 31 -9.29 -10.81 -3.56
CA ALA A 31 -10.05 -11.92 -4.15
C ALA A 31 -9.67 -12.14 -5.63
N ARG A 32 -9.53 -11.06 -6.40
CA ARG A 32 -9.12 -11.15 -7.81
C ARG A 32 -7.69 -11.67 -7.95
N PHE A 33 -6.77 -11.20 -7.12
CA PHE A 33 -5.40 -11.73 -7.07
C PHE A 33 -5.38 -13.25 -6.80
N ILE A 34 -6.09 -13.72 -5.77
CA ILE A 34 -6.13 -15.15 -5.41
C ILE A 34 -6.74 -15.99 -6.54
N HIS A 35 -7.80 -15.50 -7.18
CA HIS A 35 -8.38 -16.13 -8.36
C HIS A 35 -7.36 -16.24 -9.50
N ASP A 36 -6.67 -15.14 -9.82
CA ASP A 36 -5.79 -15.07 -10.97
C ASP A 36 -4.57 -15.99 -10.87
N ILE A 37 -3.98 -16.09 -9.68
CA ILE A 37 -2.87 -17.03 -9.44
C ILE A 37 -3.34 -18.49 -9.33
N GLY A 38 -4.63 -18.71 -9.01
CA GLY A 38 -5.23 -20.05 -9.00
C GLY A 38 -5.47 -20.59 -10.40
N GLU A 39 -5.89 -19.72 -11.32
CA GLU A 39 -6.07 -20.04 -12.75
C GLU A 39 -4.73 -20.23 -13.48
N ALA A 40 -3.72 -19.45 -13.10
CA ALA A 40 -2.46 -19.36 -13.82
C ALA A 40 -1.34 -18.93 -12.85
N PRO A 41 -0.60 -19.89 -12.26
CA PRO A 41 0.42 -19.61 -11.26
C PRO A 41 1.50 -18.60 -11.72
N GLU A 42 1.77 -18.52 -13.02
CA GLU A 42 2.72 -17.57 -13.60
C GLU A 42 2.28 -16.10 -13.45
N ARG A 43 0.98 -15.82 -13.30
CA ARG A 43 0.48 -14.45 -13.06
C ARG A 43 0.97 -13.89 -11.73
N GLU A 44 1.31 -14.74 -10.77
CA GLU A 44 1.87 -14.30 -9.50
C GLU A 44 3.19 -13.54 -9.69
N ARG A 45 3.97 -13.89 -10.71
CA ARG A 45 5.20 -13.16 -11.06
C ARG A 45 4.91 -11.70 -11.39
N ASP A 46 3.83 -11.44 -12.14
CA ASP A 46 3.49 -10.08 -12.58
C ASP A 46 2.99 -9.24 -11.40
N TYR A 47 2.19 -9.84 -10.51
CA TYR A 47 1.77 -9.25 -9.24
C TYR A 47 2.96 -8.95 -8.32
N LEU A 48 3.94 -9.87 -8.23
CA LEU A 48 5.12 -9.69 -7.40
C LEU A 48 6.06 -8.64 -7.98
N ALA A 49 6.28 -8.62 -9.29
CA ALA A 49 7.07 -7.61 -9.98
C ALA A 49 6.47 -6.20 -9.78
N TRP A 50 5.15 -6.08 -9.89
CA TRP A 50 4.44 -4.84 -9.58
C TRP A 50 4.64 -4.43 -8.11
N ALA A 51 4.51 -5.37 -7.17
CA ALA A 51 4.70 -5.10 -5.73
C ALA A 51 6.12 -4.61 -5.41
N GLN A 52 7.15 -5.23 -6.01
CA GLN A 52 8.53 -4.80 -5.86
C GLN A 52 8.73 -3.37 -6.38
N GLY A 53 8.27 -3.08 -7.62
CA GLY A 53 8.36 -1.74 -8.18
C GLY A 53 7.62 -0.68 -7.36
N PHE A 54 6.45 -1.02 -6.82
CA PHE A 54 5.69 -0.16 -5.90
C PHE A 54 6.50 0.17 -4.64
N MET A 55 7.05 -0.85 -3.96
CA MET A 55 7.85 -0.68 -2.75
C MET A 55 9.14 0.10 -3.02
N SER A 56 9.84 -0.17 -4.14
CA SER A 56 11.01 0.61 -4.55
C SER A 56 10.65 2.07 -4.81
N GLY A 57 9.51 2.33 -5.47
CA GLY A 57 9.04 3.69 -5.70
C GLY A 57 8.68 4.42 -4.40
N ALA A 58 8.14 3.71 -3.41
CA ALA A 58 7.90 4.27 -2.08
C ALA A 58 9.21 4.63 -1.37
N LEU A 59 10.20 3.73 -1.43
CA LEU A 59 11.53 3.94 -0.85
C LEU A 59 12.26 5.14 -1.49
N ILE A 60 12.24 5.26 -2.82
CA ILE A 60 12.87 6.38 -3.56
C ILE A 60 12.27 7.74 -3.17
N ARG A 61 10.98 7.77 -2.83
CA ARG A 61 10.27 9.01 -2.45
C ARG A 61 10.20 9.21 -0.94
N ALA A 62 10.80 8.33 -0.15
CA ALA A 62 10.84 8.50 1.30
C ALA A 62 11.66 9.75 1.67
N PRO A 63 11.26 10.51 2.69
CA PRO A 63 12.10 11.58 3.23
C PRO A 63 13.46 11.05 3.71
N GLU A 64 14.46 11.92 3.76
CA GLU A 64 15.77 11.59 4.32
C GLU A 64 15.66 11.04 5.75
N GLY A 65 16.43 10.01 6.07
CA GLY A 65 16.37 9.30 7.36
C GLY A 65 15.14 8.40 7.56
N ILE A 66 14.19 8.35 6.61
CA ILE A 66 13.05 7.44 6.66
C ILE A 66 13.28 6.26 5.72
N ASP A 67 13.21 5.05 6.27
CA ASP A 67 13.43 3.79 5.55
C ASP A 67 14.79 3.71 4.83
N GLU A 68 15.73 4.57 5.22
CA GLU A 68 17.06 4.59 4.66
C GLU A 68 17.78 3.26 4.91
N GLY A 69 18.32 2.68 3.85
CA GLY A 69 18.97 1.36 3.91
C GLY A 69 18.00 0.18 4.03
N LEU A 70 16.68 0.39 3.97
CA LEU A 70 15.71 -0.70 3.97
C LEU A 70 15.96 -1.64 2.78
N ASP A 71 16.30 -2.89 3.08
CA ASP A 71 16.41 -3.94 2.08
C ASP A 71 15.01 -4.49 1.76
N LEU A 72 14.59 -4.41 0.49
CA LEU A 72 13.30 -4.93 0.04
C LEU A 72 13.36 -6.43 -0.32
N ALA A 73 14.55 -7.04 -0.36
CA ALA A 73 14.74 -8.46 -0.62
C ALA A 73 15.79 -9.07 0.33
N PRO A 74 15.63 -8.91 1.66
CA PRO A 74 16.59 -9.42 2.62
C PRO A 74 16.63 -10.95 2.58
N ALA A 75 17.78 -11.53 2.90
CA ALA A 75 17.95 -12.99 2.93
C ALA A 75 16.97 -13.69 3.90
N SER A 76 16.52 -12.99 4.95
CA SER A 76 15.51 -13.47 5.90
C SER A 76 14.10 -13.54 5.32
N MET A 77 13.80 -12.77 4.27
CA MET A 77 12.50 -12.76 3.61
C MET A 77 12.65 -12.66 2.08
N PRO A 78 13.09 -13.74 1.42
CA PRO A 78 13.24 -13.77 -0.02
C PRO A 78 11.90 -13.61 -0.73
N LEU A 79 11.92 -13.31 -2.04
CA LEU A 79 10.72 -13.07 -2.85
C LEU A 79 9.64 -14.16 -2.74
N SER A 80 10.03 -15.43 -2.58
CA SER A 80 9.08 -16.53 -2.35
C SER A 80 8.35 -16.43 -1.00
N ALA A 81 9.02 -15.97 0.05
CA ALA A 81 8.42 -15.70 1.35
C ALA A 81 7.50 -14.47 1.30
N GLN A 82 7.88 -13.46 0.52
CA GLN A 82 7.02 -12.29 0.27
C GLN A 82 5.75 -12.67 -0.51
N ALA A 83 5.85 -13.50 -1.55
CA ALA A 83 4.70 -14.04 -2.25
C ALA A 83 3.77 -14.84 -1.31
N ASN A 84 4.35 -15.68 -0.45
CA ASN A 84 3.60 -16.37 0.61
C ASN A 84 2.84 -15.41 1.53
N PHE A 85 3.50 -14.34 1.98
CA PHE A 85 2.89 -13.31 2.82
C PHE A 85 1.68 -12.67 2.11
N LEU A 86 1.83 -12.28 0.85
CA LEU A 86 0.78 -11.63 0.06
C LEU A 86 -0.41 -12.56 -0.16
N ARG A 87 -0.17 -13.85 -0.48
CA ARG A 87 -1.23 -14.88 -0.54
C ARG A 87 -1.97 -15.01 0.79
N ALA A 88 -1.23 -15.10 1.90
CA ALA A 88 -1.83 -15.27 3.22
C ALA A 88 -2.67 -14.06 3.64
N PHE A 89 -2.18 -12.84 3.38
CA PHE A 89 -2.92 -11.61 3.63
C PHE A 89 -4.20 -11.59 2.79
N CYS A 90 -4.09 -11.78 1.48
CA CYS A 90 -5.23 -11.67 0.58
C CYS A 90 -6.30 -12.74 0.79
N ARG A 91 -5.93 -13.95 1.24
CA ARG A 91 -6.92 -14.97 1.63
C ARG A 91 -7.74 -14.56 2.87
N LYS A 92 -7.14 -13.82 3.80
CA LYS A 92 -7.82 -13.34 5.02
C LYS A 92 -8.68 -12.10 4.76
N SER A 93 -8.35 -11.32 3.74
CA SER A 93 -8.96 -10.02 3.47
C SER A 93 -9.34 -9.87 1.99
N PRO A 94 -10.28 -10.68 1.48
CA PRO A 94 -10.59 -10.76 0.04
C PRO A 94 -11.14 -9.44 -0.56
N SER A 95 -11.74 -8.58 0.26
CA SER A 95 -12.33 -7.31 -0.16
C SER A 95 -11.35 -6.14 -0.22
N LEU A 96 -10.14 -6.28 0.35
CA LEU A 96 -9.10 -5.25 0.29
C LEU A 96 -8.41 -5.28 -1.07
N ASP A 97 -7.69 -4.21 -1.41
CA ASP A 97 -6.90 -4.17 -2.62
C ASP A 97 -5.57 -4.92 -2.42
N TYR A 98 -5.02 -5.47 -3.50
CA TYR A 98 -3.70 -6.10 -3.44
C TYR A 98 -2.62 -5.11 -2.97
N MET A 99 -2.74 -3.83 -3.33
CA MET A 99 -1.88 -2.76 -2.81
C MET A 99 -1.91 -2.67 -1.27
N ASP A 100 -3.03 -2.94 -0.60
CA ASP A 100 -3.09 -2.97 0.87
C ASP A 100 -2.22 -4.08 1.45
N ALA A 101 -2.21 -5.25 0.79
CA ALA A 101 -1.34 -6.37 1.14
C ALA A 101 0.15 -5.99 0.94
N VAL A 102 0.47 -5.27 -0.14
CA VAL A 102 1.83 -4.79 -0.42
C VAL A 102 2.27 -3.74 0.61
N HIS A 103 1.39 -2.83 1.03
CA HIS A 103 1.67 -1.92 2.13
C HIS A 103 1.92 -2.66 3.44
N ALA A 104 1.16 -3.72 3.73
CA ALA A 104 1.38 -4.55 4.91
C ALA A 104 2.74 -5.29 4.84
N LEU A 105 3.12 -5.78 3.67
CA LEU A 105 4.44 -6.39 3.44
C LEU A 105 5.57 -5.37 3.65
N TYR A 106 5.46 -4.17 3.08
CA TYR A 106 6.44 -3.11 3.23
C TYR A 106 6.66 -2.74 4.71
N ARG A 107 5.56 -2.59 5.47
CA ARG A 107 5.64 -2.37 6.93
C ARG A 107 6.30 -3.53 7.66
N HIS A 108 6.00 -4.77 7.27
CA HIS A 108 6.60 -5.94 7.88
C HIS A 108 8.12 -5.98 7.66
N LEU A 109 8.59 -5.74 6.43
CA LEU A 109 10.01 -5.67 6.10
C LEU A 109 10.74 -4.59 6.92
N ARG A 110 10.11 -3.42 7.08
CA ARG A 110 10.62 -2.34 7.94
C ARG A 110 10.81 -2.80 9.38
N THR A 111 9.76 -3.36 9.99
CA THR A 111 9.82 -3.81 11.39
C THR A 111 10.91 -4.86 11.62
N GLN A 112 11.15 -5.76 10.67
CA GLN A 112 12.16 -6.80 10.80
C GLN A 112 13.61 -6.29 10.73
N GLN A 113 13.85 -5.08 10.21
CA GLN A 113 15.19 -4.52 10.02
C GLN A 113 15.50 -3.35 10.97
N THR A 114 14.48 -2.82 11.65
CA THR A 114 14.64 -1.86 12.74
C THR A 114 14.85 -2.52 14.11
N LEU A 115 14.73 -3.85 14.19
CA LEU A 115 14.97 -4.68 15.37
C LEU A 115 16.33 -5.36 15.26
#